data_AF-A0A2B7ZTI1-F1
#
_entry.id   AF-A0A2B7ZTI1-F1
#
_cell.length_a   1.000
_cell.length_b   1.000
_cell.length_c   1.000
_cell.angle_alpha   90.00
_cell.angle_beta   90.00
_cell.angle_gamma   90.00
#
_symmetry.space_group_name_H-M   'P 1'
#
loop_
_entity.id
_entity.type
_entity.pdbx_description
1 polymer ?
#
loop_
_entity_poly.entity_id
_entity_poly.type
_entity_poly.pdbx_seq_one_letter_code
_entity_poly.pdbx_strand_id
1 'polypeptide(L)'
;EVFLDHGSAAHLTRNRAPWLVGKVEWNDQLLKKAVTQLSVQIGKPILKLTGADYDDNGLSDLLAMYGNPYEMNIKVFNLLQHTITGWPGGKPNADDTNRPERAAPAKKRVLIFSPHPDDDIISMGGTFQRLADQGHEVHVAYQTSGNIAVADDEALRFLKFVAEFNAAMKIDEKKSKEIYKEAQGYSKEKKAGQQENELMLLTKGLIRKGEAYNTCYYVGLPDENVHYLNLPFYETGKVEKKPLSEADYKIVEEVISKVKPHQIYAAGDLADPHGTHKVCLDAVFEAVKRLKNEAFMKDCWLWLYKGAWAEWDIDLIEMAVPMSPDQVLKKRYGIFKHQSQKDGVMFQGTDNREFWQRAEDRNRQTAELYNKLGLADYEAMEAFVRWKY
;
A
#
# COMPACT_ATOMS: atom_id res chain seq x y z
N GLU A 1 8.95 32.00 15.04
CA GLU A 1 8.32 31.54 13.78
C GLU A 1 7.72 30.16 14.01
N VAL A 2 6.61 29.83 13.33
CA VAL A 2 5.99 28.49 13.38
C VAL A 2 6.35 27.79 12.07
N PHE A 3 7.08 26.67 12.16
CA PHE A 3 7.40 25.84 11.01
C PHE A 3 6.44 24.65 11.00
N LEU A 4 5.66 24.51 9.93
CA LEU A 4 4.79 23.36 9.70
C LEU A 4 5.37 22.54 8.55
N ASP A 5 5.42 21.22 8.71
CA ASP A 5 5.68 20.33 7.59
C ASP A 5 4.49 20.33 6.62
N HIS A 6 4.69 19.77 5.43
CA HIS A 6 3.67 19.78 4.37
C HIS A 6 2.37 19.05 4.77
N GLY A 7 2.46 17.98 5.56
CA GLY A 7 1.30 17.25 6.07
C GLY A 7 0.51 18.09 7.06
N SER A 8 1.19 18.67 8.06
CA SER A 8 0.58 19.58 9.03
C SER A 8 -0.02 20.83 8.40
N ALA A 9 0.54 21.29 7.29
CA ALA A 9 0.06 22.46 6.54
C ALA A 9 -1.04 22.13 5.53
N ALA A 10 -1.39 20.85 5.29
CA ALA A 10 -2.26 20.44 4.18
C ALA A 10 -3.67 21.08 4.23
N HIS A 11 -4.19 21.33 5.43
CA HIS A 11 -5.52 21.92 5.63
C HIS A 11 -5.53 23.46 5.66
N LEU A 12 -4.38 24.13 5.61
CA LEU A 12 -4.33 25.58 5.47
C LEU A 12 -4.96 25.99 4.14
N THR A 13 -5.77 27.06 4.13
CA THR A 13 -6.45 27.55 2.92
C THR A 13 -5.49 27.74 1.76
N ARG A 14 -4.28 28.26 2.03
CA ARG A 14 -3.24 28.46 1.01
C ARG A 14 -2.75 27.17 0.33
N ASN A 15 -2.88 26.01 0.99
CA ASN A 15 -2.51 24.72 0.42
C ASN A 15 -3.73 23.96 -0.11
N ARG A 16 -4.84 24.02 0.63
CA ARG A 16 -6.09 23.32 0.29
C ARG A 16 -6.81 23.95 -0.91
N ALA A 17 -6.89 25.28 -0.93
CA ALA A 17 -7.59 26.10 -1.92
C ALA A 17 -6.78 27.38 -2.24
N PRO A 18 -5.58 27.26 -2.84
CA PRO A 18 -4.68 28.39 -3.10
C PRO A 18 -5.32 29.51 -3.92
N TRP A 19 -6.30 29.20 -4.78
CA TRP A 19 -7.04 30.16 -5.59
C TRP A 19 -7.88 31.15 -4.75
N LEU A 20 -8.22 30.82 -3.50
CA LEU A 20 -8.97 31.73 -2.61
C LEU A 20 -8.08 32.79 -1.96
N VAL A 21 -6.75 32.61 -1.98
CA VAL A 21 -5.81 33.50 -1.28
C VAL A 21 -4.84 34.24 -2.22
N GLY A 22 -4.86 33.93 -3.52
CA GLY A 22 -4.02 34.60 -4.51
C GLY A 22 -4.15 34.00 -5.90
N LYS A 23 -3.45 34.62 -6.86
CA LYS A 23 -3.37 34.10 -8.23
C LYS A 23 -2.63 32.77 -8.26
N VAL A 24 -3.14 31.84 -9.04
CA VAL A 24 -2.55 30.52 -9.26
C VAL A 24 -2.30 30.28 -10.73
N GLU A 25 -1.27 29.48 -11.04
CA GLU A 25 -1.09 28.93 -12.37
C GLU A 25 -1.90 27.63 -12.47
N TRP A 26 -2.92 27.63 -13.31
CA TRP A 26 -3.80 26.47 -13.48
C TRP A 26 -3.12 25.39 -14.33
N ASN A 27 -3.05 24.19 -13.77
CA ASN A 27 -2.66 22.96 -14.45
C ASN A 27 -3.70 21.86 -14.17
N ASP A 28 -3.61 20.73 -14.86
CA ASP A 28 -4.60 19.66 -14.74
C ASP A 28 -4.76 19.15 -13.31
N GLN A 29 -3.69 19.13 -12.50
CA GLN A 29 -3.75 18.74 -11.09
C GLN A 29 -4.60 19.73 -10.28
N LEU A 30 -4.34 21.03 -10.43
CA LEU A 30 -5.06 22.06 -9.68
C LEU A 30 -6.52 22.17 -10.14
N LEU A 31 -6.79 21.96 -11.42
CA LEU A 31 -8.15 21.86 -11.97
C LEU A 31 -8.91 20.70 -11.34
N LYS A 32 -8.31 19.50 -11.34
CA LYS A 32 -8.88 18.30 -10.73
C LYS A 32 -9.14 18.52 -9.25
N LYS A 33 -8.22 19.17 -8.52
CA LYS A 33 -8.39 19.53 -7.11
C LYS A 33 -9.57 20.48 -6.88
N ALA A 34 -9.60 21.61 -7.59
CA ALA A 34 -10.64 22.63 -7.41
C ALA A 34 -12.04 22.10 -7.72
N VAL A 35 -12.20 21.41 -8.85
CA VAL A 35 -13.51 20.94 -9.33
C VAL A 35 -14.03 19.76 -8.53
N THR A 36 -13.17 18.82 -8.11
CA THR A 36 -13.61 17.71 -7.24
C THR A 36 -14.00 18.21 -5.86
N GLN A 37 -13.26 19.16 -5.29
CA GLN A 37 -13.62 19.81 -4.02
C GLN A 37 -14.96 20.55 -4.13
N LEU A 38 -15.16 21.35 -5.18
CA LEU A 38 -16.42 22.05 -5.42
C LEU A 38 -17.59 21.05 -5.48
N SER A 39 -17.45 20.00 -6.31
CA SER A 39 -18.46 18.96 -6.49
C SER A 39 -18.85 18.27 -5.19
N VAL A 40 -17.87 17.89 -4.37
CA VAL A 40 -18.10 17.27 -3.05
C VAL A 40 -18.75 18.25 -2.08
N GLN A 41 -18.28 19.51 -2.03
CA GLN A 41 -18.78 20.52 -1.11
C GLN A 41 -20.27 20.83 -1.33
N ILE A 42 -20.69 20.92 -2.59
CA ILE A 42 -22.09 21.26 -2.92
C ILE A 42 -22.99 20.03 -3.13
N GLY A 43 -22.41 18.82 -3.14
CA GLY A 43 -23.14 17.57 -3.33
C GLY A 43 -23.70 17.38 -4.75
N LYS A 44 -23.07 17.96 -5.78
CA LYS A 44 -23.47 17.79 -7.19
C LYS A 44 -22.36 17.08 -7.97
N PRO A 45 -22.67 16.05 -8.79
CA PRO A 45 -21.71 15.45 -9.72
C PRO A 45 -21.07 16.49 -10.65
N ILE A 46 -19.83 16.24 -11.09
CA ILE A 46 -19.02 17.19 -11.87
C ILE A 46 -19.77 17.69 -13.10
N LEU A 47 -20.40 16.78 -13.87
CA LEU A 47 -21.11 17.15 -15.10
C LEU A 47 -22.38 17.98 -14.87
N LYS A 48 -22.82 18.15 -13.62
CA LYS A 48 -24.00 18.97 -13.24
C LYS A 48 -23.62 20.33 -12.65
N LEU A 49 -22.32 20.65 -12.53
CA LEU A 49 -21.87 21.94 -12.04
C LEU A 49 -22.20 23.04 -13.06
N THR A 50 -22.73 24.16 -12.55
CA THR A 50 -23.15 25.32 -13.33
C THR A 50 -22.21 26.51 -13.10
N GLY A 51 -22.27 27.54 -13.95
CA GLY A 51 -21.43 28.74 -13.78
C GLY A 51 -21.60 29.40 -12.42
N ALA A 52 -22.84 29.48 -11.92
CA ALA A 52 -23.13 29.99 -10.58
C ALA A 52 -22.41 29.17 -9.49
N ASP A 53 -22.34 27.84 -9.62
CA ASP A 53 -21.62 27.01 -8.64
C ASP A 53 -20.13 27.37 -8.59
N TYR A 54 -19.51 27.67 -9.73
CA TYR A 54 -18.11 28.11 -9.79
C TYR A 54 -17.92 29.53 -9.24
N ASP A 55 -18.79 30.47 -9.63
CA ASP A 55 -18.70 31.87 -9.21
C ASP A 55 -18.89 32.04 -7.70
N ASP A 56 -19.92 31.39 -7.14
CA ASP A 56 -20.24 31.46 -5.71
C ASP A 56 -19.16 30.83 -4.81
N ASN A 57 -18.23 30.05 -5.37
CA ASN A 57 -17.15 29.37 -4.65
C ASN A 57 -15.74 29.88 -5.02
N GLY A 58 -15.64 31.07 -5.63
CA GLY A 58 -14.36 31.73 -5.89
C GLY A 58 -13.52 31.06 -6.98
N LEU A 59 -14.19 30.44 -7.97
CA LEU A 59 -13.56 29.78 -9.11
C LEU A 59 -13.87 30.48 -10.45
N SER A 60 -14.28 31.75 -10.44
CA SER A 60 -14.57 32.53 -11.66
C SER A 60 -13.39 32.59 -12.64
N ASP A 61 -12.15 32.57 -12.15
CA ASP A 61 -10.94 32.53 -12.98
C ASP A 61 -10.91 31.31 -13.91
N LEU A 62 -11.48 30.18 -13.48
CA LEU A 62 -11.60 28.97 -14.30
C LEU A 62 -12.58 29.15 -15.46
N LEU A 63 -13.70 29.82 -15.20
CA LEU A 63 -14.70 30.12 -16.23
C LEU A 63 -14.14 31.08 -17.28
N ALA A 64 -13.38 32.08 -16.86
CA ALA A 64 -12.72 33.01 -17.77
C ALA A 64 -11.71 32.32 -18.70
N MET A 65 -10.99 31.31 -18.20
CA MET A 65 -10.00 30.56 -18.99
C MET A 65 -10.61 29.56 -19.97
N TYR A 66 -11.67 28.84 -19.57
CA TYR A 66 -12.26 27.77 -20.36
C TYR A 66 -13.55 28.17 -21.10
N GLY A 67 -14.00 29.41 -20.93
CA GLY A 67 -15.13 30.02 -21.62
C GLY A 67 -16.50 29.57 -21.11
N ASN A 68 -16.67 28.28 -20.76
CA ASN A 68 -17.91 27.80 -20.15
C ASN A 68 -17.66 26.65 -19.13
N PRO A 69 -18.59 26.45 -18.17
CA PRO A 69 -18.51 25.36 -17.20
C PRO A 69 -18.56 23.96 -17.83
N TYR A 70 -19.24 23.80 -18.96
CA TYR A 70 -19.45 22.51 -19.59
C TYR A 70 -18.12 21.87 -20.06
N GLU A 71 -17.28 22.62 -20.76
CA GLU A 71 -15.96 22.16 -21.21
C GLU A 71 -15.04 21.83 -20.03
N MET A 72 -15.06 22.65 -18.98
CA MET A 72 -14.33 22.41 -17.73
C MET A 72 -14.76 21.10 -17.07
N ASN A 73 -16.08 20.90 -16.94
CA ASN A 73 -16.66 19.71 -16.32
C ASN A 73 -16.25 18.45 -17.08
N ILE A 74 -16.36 18.46 -18.42
CA ILE A 74 -15.98 17.33 -19.28
C ILE A 74 -14.48 17.05 -19.14
N LYS A 75 -13.63 18.08 -19.14
CA LYS A 75 -12.19 17.91 -18.97
C LYS A 75 -11.86 17.21 -17.64
N VAL A 76 -12.37 17.71 -16.51
CA VAL A 76 -12.05 17.12 -15.20
C VAL A 76 -12.69 15.73 -15.04
N PHE A 77 -13.90 15.54 -15.56
CA PHE A 77 -14.53 14.22 -15.60
C PHE A 77 -13.65 13.20 -16.34
N ASN A 78 -13.12 13.56 -17.50
CA ASN A 78 -12.22 12.69 -18.26
C ASN A 78 -10.89 12.46 -17.53
N LEU A 79 -10.31 13.48 -16.88
CA LEU A 79 -9.11 13.31 -16.06
C LEU A 79 -9.30 12.26 -14.94
N LEU A 80 -10.49 12.18 -14.35
CA LEU A 80 -10.83 11.14 -13.38
C LEU A 80 -11.14 9.80 -14.04
N GLN A 81 -11.89 9.80 -15.14
CA GLN A 81 -12.23 8.58 -15.87
C GLN A 81 -10.97 7.85 -16.35
N HIS A 82 -9.96 8.59 -16.82
CA HIS A 82 -8.70 8.06 -17.33
C HIS A 82 -7.81 7.42 -16.24
N THR A 83 -8.08 7.65 -14.95
CA THR A 83 -7.38 6.92 -13.88
C THR A 83 -7.90 5.49 -13.74
N ILE A 84 -9.17 5.24 -14.11
CA ILE A 84 -9.83 3.96 -13.85
C ILE A 84 -9.34 2.90 -14.85
N THR A 85 -8.77 1.82 -14.35
CA THR A 85 -8.32 0.70 -15.18
C THR A 85 -8.61 -0.67 -14.58
N GLY A 86 -9.18 -1.56 -15.40
CA GLY A 86 -9.23 -2.99 -15.10
C GLY A 86 -7.93 -3.74 -15.46
N TRP A 87 -6.90 -3.04 -15.94
CA TRP A 87 -5.64 -3.62 -16.41
C TRP A 87 -4.47 -2.87 -15.75
N PRO A 88 -4.18 -3.13 -14.46
CA PRO A 88 -3.14 -2.41 -13.71
C PRO A 88 -1.73 -2.62 -14.29
N GLY A 89 -1.48 -3.73 -15.00
CA GLY A 89 -0.26 -3.95 -15.76
C GLY A 89 -0.36 -3.54 -17.24
N GLY A 90 -1.37 -2.76 -17.62
CA GLY A 90 -1.63 -2.32 -19.00
C GLY A 90 -2.39 -3.36 -19.82
N LYS A 91 -3.31 -2.89 -20.67
CA LYS A 91 -4.15 -3.77 -21.50
C LYS A 91 -3.43 -4.12 -22.81
N PRO A 92 -3.10 -5.40 -23.08
CA PRO A 92 -2.46 -5.78 -24.32
C PRO A 92 -3.34 -5.47 -25.54
N ASN A 93 -2.71 -5.12 -26.67
CA ASN A 93 -3.37 -4.90 -27.97
C ASN A 93 -4.52 -3.87 -27.94
N ALA A 94 -4.43 -2.89 -27.04
CA ALA A 94 -5.40 -1.82 -26.91
C ALA A 94 -4.68 -0.47 -26.91
N ASP A 95 -5.38 0.57 -27.35
CA ASP A 95 -4.92 1.94 -27.16
C ASP A 95 -4.82 2.27 -25.66
N ASP A 96 -3.66 2.80 -25.28
CA ASP A 96 -3.26 3.18 -23.93
C ASP A 96 -3.03 4.70 -23.79
N THR A 97 -3.33 5.50 -24.82
CA THR A 97 -3.16 6.97 -24.83
C THR A 97 -3.75 7.64 -23.58
N ASN A 98 -4.91 7.16 -23.12
CA ASN A 98 -5.64 7.69 -21.96
C ASN A 98 -5.70 6.70 -20.79
N ARG A 99 -4.78 5.74 -20.73
CA ARG A 99 -4.72 4.74 -19.65
C ARG A 99 -3.59 5.06 -18.69
N PRO A 100 -3.71 4.67 -17.42
CA PRO A 100 -2.69 4.96 -16.42
C PRO A 100 -1.43 4.09 -16.61
N GLU A 101 -1.50 3.01 -17.39
CA GLU A 101 -0.40 2.08 -17.64
C GLU A 101 -0.29 1.70 -19.12
N ARG A 102 0.95 1.58 -19.60
CA ARG A 102 1.27 1.26 -21.00
C ARG A 102 0.95 -0.19 -21.36
N ALA A 103 0.48 -0.43 -22.57
CA ALA A 103 0.11 -1.75 -23.10
C ALA A 103 1.32 -2.67 -23.31
N ALA A 104 2.48 -2.11 -23.67
CA ALA A 104 3.70 -2.85 -23.90
C ALA A 104 4.68 -2.73 -22.71
N PRO A 105 5.39 -3.80 -22.32
CA PRO A 105 5.18 -5.18 -22.78
C PRO A 105 3.84 -5.74 -22.26
N ALA A 106 3.26 -6.69 -23.00
CA ALA A 106 1.98 -7.31 -22.67
C ALA A 106 2.03 -8.12 -21.37
N LYS A 107 3.19 -8.70 -21.05
CA LYS A 107 3.48 -9.33 -19.75
C LYS A 107 4.55 -8.52 -19.03
N LYS A 108 4.20 -7.96 -17.87
CA LYS A 108 5.11 -7.21 -17.01
C LYS A 108 5.72 -8.11 -15.93
N ARG A 109 6.86 -7.64 -15.43
CA ARG A 109 7.52 -8.13 -14.23
C ARG A 109 7.21 -7.09 -13.17
N VAL A 110 6.58 -7.49 -12.09
CA VAL A 110 6.08 -6.59 -11.06
C VAL A 110 6.79 -6.93 -9.76
N LEU A 111 7.33 -5.93 -9.09
CA LEU A 111 7.92 -6.08 -7.77
C LEU A 111 7.10 -5.28 -6.76
N ILE A 112 6.43 -5.95 -5.85
CA ILE A 112 5.66 -5.33 -4.77
C ILE A 112 6.51 -5.32 -3.51
N PHE A 113 6.92 -4.13 -3.06
CA PHE A 113 7.52 -3.97 -1.75
C PHE A 113 6.42 -3.90 -0.68
N SER A 114 6.55 -4.76 0.32
CA SER A 114 5.66 -4.86 1.47
C SER A 114 6.48 -4.54 2.73
N PRO A 115 6.24 -3.39 3.41
CA PRO A 115 6.97 -3.05 4.62
C PRO A 115 6.91 -4.16 5.67
N HIS A 116 5.71 -4.65 5.98
CA HIS A 116 5.47 -5.81 6.83
C HIS A 116 4.85 -6.98 6.04
N PRO A 117 4.92 -8.22 6.56
CA PRO A 117 4.25 -9.38 5.97
C PRO A 117 2.72 -9.31 6.13
N ASP A 118 2.04 -8.55 5.26
CA ASP A 118 0.57 -8.36 5.12
C ASP A 118 0.20 -7.07 4.34
N ASP A 119 1.08 -6.06 4.33
CA ASP A 119 0.80 -4.77 3.69
C ASP A 119 0.47 -4.90 2.19
N ASP A 120 1.13 -5.80 1.46
CA ASP A 120 0.84 -6.13 0.07
C ASP A 120 -0.65 -6.48 -0.16
N ILE A 121 -1.19 -7.41 0.63
CA ILE A 121 -2.57 -7.90 0.48
C ILE A 121 -3.60 -6.96 1.11
N ILE A 122 -3.26 -6.30 2.22
CA ILE A 122 -4.13 -5.32 2.89
C ILE A 122 -4.31 -4.08 2.01
N SER A 123 -3.19 -3.51 1.53
CA SER A 123 -3.20 -2.24 0.82
C SER A 123 -3.59 -2.36 -0.64
N MET A 124 -3.09 -3.36 -1.34
CA MET A 124 -3.27 -3.50 -2.78
C MET A 124 -3.67 -4.90 -3.22
N GLY A 125 -4.28 -5.70 -2.34
CA GLY A 125 -4.60 -7.10 -2.59
C GLY A 125 -5.50 -7.37 -3.80
N GLY A 126 -6.40 -6.44 -4.14
CA GLY A 126 -7.24 -6.55 -5.34
C GLY A 126 -6.40 -6.44 -6.62
N THR A 127 -5.51 -5.45 -6.64
CA THR A 127 -4.54 -5.22 -7.72
C THR A 127 -3.51 -6.34 -7.79
N PHE A 128 -3.02 -6.82 -6.64
CA PHE A 128 -2.09 -7.94 -6.54
C PHE A 128 -2.68 -9.20 -7.18
N GLN A 129 -3.88 -9.61 -6.76
CA GLN A 129 -4.58 -10.74 -7.36
C GLN A 129 -4.80 -10.53 -8.86
N ARG A 130 -5.21 -9.32 -9.27
CA ARG A 130 -5.48 -9.02 -10.68
C ARG A 130 -4.25 -9.10 -11.56
N LEU A 131 -3.10 -8.62 -11.09
CA LEU A 131 -1.84 -8.70 -11.82
C LEU A 131 -1.45 -10.16 -12.06
N ALA A 132 -1.61 -11.02 -11.03
CA ALA A 132 -1.38 -12.46 -11.14
C ALA A 132 -2.39 -13.13 -12.10
N ASP A 133 -3.69 -12.86 -11.94
CA ASP A 133 -4.76 -13.38 -12.80
C ASP A 133 -4.57 -13.00 -14.28
N GLN A 134 -3.99 -11.81 -14.55
CA GLN A 134 -3.66 -11.33 -15.90
C GLN A 134 -2.35 -11.90 -16.46
N GLY A 135 -1.69 -12.79 -15.73
CA GLY A 135 -0.51 -13.53 -16.18
C GLY A 135 0.80 -12.75 -16.10
N HIS A 136 0.84 -11.64 -15.36
CA HIS A 136 2.09 -10.93 -15.07
C HIS A 136 3.00 -11.76 -14.15
N GLU A 137 4.30 -11.55 -14.26
CA GLU A 137 5.28 -12.16 -13.35
C GLU A 137 5.38 -11.28 -12.11
N VAL A 138 4.64 -11.64 -11.06
CA VAL A 138 4.57 -10.85 -9.83
C VAL A 138 5.53 -11.43 -8.80
N HIS A 139 6.31 -10.54 -8.19
CA HIS A 139 7.17 -10.80 -7.05
C HIS A 139 6.73 -9.93 -5.87
N VAL A 140 6.89 -10.46 -4.66
CA VAL A 140 6.71 -9.67 -3.43
C VAL A 140 8.03 -9.67 -2.66
N ALA A 141 8.44 -8.49 -2.22
CA ALA A 141 9.61 -8.30 -1.36
C ALA A 141 9.17 -7.78 0.01
N TYR A 142 9.15 -8.68 0.99
CA TYR A 142 8.89 -8.36 2.39
C TYR A 142 10.13 -7.71 2.99
N GLN A 143 10.02 -6.43 3.31
CA GLN A 143 11.15 -5.62 3.76
C GLN A 143 11.56 -5.95 5.19
N THR A 144 10.60 -6.23 6.06
CA THR A 144 10.85 -6.55 7.48
C THR A 144 10.27 -7.91 7.85
N SER A 145 10.78 -8.51 8.94
CA SER A 145 10.24 -9.78 9.46
C SER A 145 8.87 -9.63 10.14
N GLY A 146 8.51 -8.42 10.56
CA GLY A 146 7.27 -8.15 11.31
C GLY A 146 7.21 -8.83 12.70
N ASN A 147 8.33 -9.39 13.18
CA ASN A 147 8.40 -10.27 14.34
C ASN A 147 8.03 -9.62 15.68
N ILE A 148 8.00 -8.29 15.76
CA ILE A 148 7.58 -7.56 16.96
C ILE A 148 6.05 -7.45 17.10
N ALA A 149 5.28 -7.79 16.05
CA ALA A 149 3.82 -7.63 15.99
C ALA A 149 3.05 -8.95 16.15
N VAL A 150 3.67 -9.97 16.75
CA VAL A 150 3.02 -11.24 17.06
C VAL A 150 2.97 -11.39 18.58
N ALA A 151 1.83 -11.84 19.09
CA ALA A 151 1.64 -12.08 20.52
C ALA A 151 2.46 -13.30 21.01
N ASP A 152 2.82 -13.31 22.30
CA ASP A 152 3.66 -14.37 22.87
C ASP A 152 2.95 -15.73 22.90
N ASP A 153 1.64 -15.73 23.15
CA ASP A 153 0.80 -16.92 23.18
C ASP A 153 0.71 -17.60 21.81
N GLU A 154 0.66 -16.83 20.72
CA GLU A 154 0.75 -17.35 19.36
C GLU A 154 2.09 -18.05 19.12
N ALA A 155 3.21 -17.45 19.53
CA ALA A 155 4.52 -18.09 19.44
C ALA A 155 4.58 -19.40 20.26
N LEU A 156 4.03 -19.39 21.48
CA LEU A 156 3.95 -20.59 22.34
C LEU A 156 3.07 -21.68 21.71
N ARG A 157 1.96 -21.31 21.06
CA ARG A 157 1.07 -22.24 20.36
C ARG A 157 1.80 -22.96 19.22
N PHE A 158 2.57 -22.24 18.41
CA PHE A 158 3.37 -22.84 17.34
C PHE A 158 4.53 -23.69 17.87
N LEU A 159 5.25 -23.24 18.89
CA LEU A 159 6.32 -24.05 19.51
C LEU A 159 5.78 -25.34 20.13
N LYS A 160 4.58 -25.29 20.73
CA LYS A 160 3.88 -26.47 21.22
C LYS A 160 3.57 -27.45 20.08
N PHE A 161 3.03 -26.95 18.97
CA PHE A 161 2.78 -27.76 17.78
C PHE A 161 4.08 -28.42 17.26
N VAL A 162 5.18 -27.67 17.15
CA VAL A 162 6.48 -28.21 16.72
C VAL A 162 6.95 -29.32 17.66
N ALA A 163 6.87 -29.12 18.98
CA ALA A 163 7.26 -30.13 19.95
C ALA A 163 6.39 -31.41 19.88
N GLU A 164 5.10 -31.27 19.65
CA GLU A 164 4.19 -32.42 19.49
C GLU A 164 4.38 -33.14 18.16
N PHE A 165 4.54 -32.39 17.06
CA PHE A 165 4.84 -32.95 15.74
C PHE A 165 6.15 -33.73 15.75
N ASN A 166 7.21 -33.15 16.32
CA ASN A 166 8.51 -33.78 16.46
C ASN A 166 8.45 -35.05 17.31
N ALA A 167 7.68 -35.04 18.41
CA ALA A 167 7.44 -36.25 19.20
C ALA A 167 6.70 -37.32 18.39
N ALA A 168 5.66 -36.96 17.65
CA ALA A 168 4.88 -37.89 16.82
C ALA A 168 5.72 -38.51 15.69
N MET A 169 6.58 -37.71 15.06
CA MET A 169 7.46 -38.13 13.97
C MET A 169 8.79 -38.72 14.45
N LYS A 170 9.03 -38.75 15.78
CA LYS A 170 10.30 -39.18 16.40
C LYS A 170 11.52 -38.40 15.89
N ILE A 171 11.34 -37.10 15.63
CA ILE A 171 12.38 -36.16 15.21
C ILE A 171 12.82 -35.36 16.42
N ASP A 172 14.04 -35.57 16.92
CA ASP A 172 14.66 -34.80 18.01
C ASP A 172 13.69 -34.28 19.10
N GLU A 173 12.97 -35.22 19.72
CA GLU A 173 11.92 -34.96 20.71
C GLU A 173 12.46 -34.20 21.92
N LYS A 174 13.69 -34.51 22.35
CA LYS A 174 14.29 -33.89 23.52
C LYS A 174 14.56 -32.41 23.29
N LYS A 175 15.20 -32.06 22.17
CA LYS A 175 15.57 -30.67 21.88
C LYS A 175 14.34 -29.78 21.69
N SER A 176 13.35 -30.27 20.94
CA SER A 176 12.10 -29.51 20.71
C SER A 176 11.30 -29.26 22.00
N LYS A 177 11.25 -30.23 22.92
CA LYS A 177 10.65 -30.04 24.25
C LYS A 177 11.42 -29.05 25.13
N GLU A 178 12.75 -29.06 25.07
CA GLU A 178 13.59 -28.09 25.79
C GLU A 178 13.33 -26.65 25.30
N ILE A 179 13.31 -26.45 23.98
CA ILE A 179 13.00 -25.15 23.36
C ILE A 179 11.62 -24.66 23.79
N TYR A 180 10.60 -25.52 23.77
CA TYR A 180 9.27 -25.15 24.21
C TYR A 180 9.23 -24.75 25.70
N LYS A 181 9.91 -25.50 26.58
CA LYS A 181 10.01 -25.16 28.01
C LYS A 181 10.74 -23.84 28.25
N GLU A 182 11.80 -23.58 27.50
CA GLU A 182 12.53 -22.30 27.55
C GLU A 182 11.61 -21.12 27.21
N ALA A 183 10.87 -21.22 26.10
CA ALA A 183 9.91 -20.18 25.71
C ALA A 183 8.79 -19.99 26.75
N GLN A 184 8.27 -21.08 27.33
CA GLN A 184 7.29 -21.00 28.42
C GLN A 184 7.85 -20.32 29.67
N GLY A 185 9.10 -20.64 30.05
CA GLY A 185 9.77 -19.99 31.17
C GLY A 185 9.95 -18.50 30.93
N TYR A 186 10.47 -18.15 29.75
CA TYR A 186 10.65 -16.75 29.34
C TYR A 186 9.33 -15.97 29.38
N SER A 187 8.25 -16.48 28.76
CA SER A 187 6.96 -15.78 28.71
C SER A 187 6.33 -15.56 30.10
N LYS A 188 6.56 -16.46 31.07
CA LYS A 188 6.09 -16.30 32.45
C LYS A 188 6.86 -15.24 33.24
N GLU A 189 8.15 -15.09 32.96
CA GLU A 189 9.03 -14.16 33.67
C GLU A 189 9.13 -12.79 32.99
N LYS A 190 8.73 -12.70 31.72
CA LYS A 190 8.80 -11.49 30.90
C LYS A 190 8.05 -10.34 31.54
N LYS A 191 8.74 -9.22 31.70
CA LYS A 191 8.15 -7.96 32.16
C LYS A 191 7.65 -7.13 30.97
N ALA A 192 6.60 -6.34 31.20
CA ALA A 192 6.13 -5.38 30.21
C ALA A 192 7.29 -4.44 29.77
N GLY A 193 7.48 -4.29 28.46
CA GLY A 193 8.54 -3.46 27.87
C GLY A 193 9.94 -4.09 27.85
N GLN A 194 10.11 -5.34 28.32
CA GLN A 194 11.37 -6.06 28.17
C GLN A 194 11.65 -6.40 26.70
N GLN A 195 12.92 -6.30 26.29
CA GLN A 195 13.36 -6.72 24.96
C GLN A 195 13.05 -8.21 24.74
N GLU A 196 12.51 -8.50 23.57
CA GLU A 196 12.19 -9.87 23.15
C GLU A 196 13.48 -10.69 22.97
N ASN A 197 13.48 -11.94 23.42
CA ASN A 197 14.63 -12.82 23.21
C ASN A 197 14.70 -13.35 21.77
N GLU A 198 15.87 -13.86 21.37
CA GLU A 198 16.10 -14.34 20.00
C GLU A 198 15.17 -15.48 19.60
N LEU A 199 14.87 -16.40 20.52
CA LEU A 199 13.97 -17.53 20.27
C LEU A 199 12.56 -17.07 19.93
N MET A 200 12.01 -16.12 20.70
CA MET A 200 10.67 -15.59 20.47
C MET A 200 10.63 -14.76 19.18
N LEU A 201 11.62 -13.89 18.93
CA LEU A 201 11.72 -13.13 17.67
C LEU A 201 11.80 -14.04 16.45
N LEU A 202 12.62 -15.09 16.51
CA LEU A 202 12.73 -16.08 15.44
C LEU A 202 11.39 -16.78 15.19
N THR A 203 10.75 -17.26 16.26
CA THR A 203 9.45 -17.96 16.17
C THR A 203 8.39 -17.06 15.55
N LYS A 204 8.26 -15.82 16.05
CA LYS A 204 7.30 -14.83 15.56
C LYS A 204 7.55 -14.45 14.10
N GLY A 205 8.81 -14.27 13.72
CA GLY A 205 9.19 -14.03 12.32
C GLY A 205 8.85 -15.20 11.41
N LEU A 206 9.05 -16.45 11.85
CA LEU A 206 8.67 -17.65 11.10
C LEU A 206 7.15 -17.78 10.94
N ILE A 207 6.36 -17.41 11.95
CA ILE A 207 4.89 -17.36 11.84
C ILE A 207 4.48 -16.40 10.74
N ARG A 208 4.92 -15.13 10.81
CA ARG A 208 4.57 -14.12 9.80
C ARG A 208 5.07 -14.48 8.41
N LYS A 209 6.24 -15.11 8.31
CA LYS A 209 6.77 -15.67 7.06
C LYS A 209 5.85 -16.74 6.49
N GLY A 210 5.42 -17.71 7.30
CA GLY A 210 4.47 -18.75 6.86
C GLY A 210 3.12 -18.18 6.40
N GLU A 211 2.63 -17.16 7.09
CA GLU A 211 1.39 -16.45 6.72
C GLU A 211 1.52 -15.71 5.38
N ALA A 212 2.61 -14.98 5.17
CA ALA A 212 2.89 -14.32 3.90
C ALA A 212 3.02 -15.31 2.73
N TYR A 213 3.69 -16.45 2.92
CA TYR A 213 3.69 -17.52 1.91
C TYR A 213 2.28 -18.02 1.62
N ASN A 214 1.44 -18.23 2.64
CA ASN A 214 0.06 -18.68 2.46
C ASN A 214 -0.75 -17.68 1.63
N THR A 215 -0.55 -16.37 1.83
CA THR A 215 -1.11 -15.31 0.98
C THR A 215 -0.59 -15.37 -0.45
N CYS A 216 0.73 -15.48 -0.65
CA CYS A 216 1.34 -15.61 -1.98
C CYS A 216 0.78 -16.84 -2.73
N TYR A 217 0.66 -18.00 -2.08
CA TYR A 217 0.09 -19.21 -2.68
C TYR A 217 -1.39 -19.04 -3.02
N TYR A 218 -2.15 -18.36 -2.15
CA TYR A 218 -3.54 -18.04 -2.41
C TYR A 218 -3.70 -17.15 -3.65
N VAL A 219 -2.78 -16.21 -3.86
CA VAL A 219 -2.73 -15.37 -5.07
C VAL A 219 -2.24 -16.15 -6.30
N GLY A 220 -1.44 -17.20 -6.11
CA GLY A 220 -0.89 -18.05 -7.15
C GLY A 220 0.59 -17.78 -7.48
N LEU A 221 1.35 -17.20 -6.55
CA LEU A 221 2.78 -16.97 -6.72
C LEU A 221 3.60 -18.23 -6.38
N PRO A 222 4.67 -18.50 -7.13
CA PRO A 222 5.64 -19.54 -6.79
C PRO A 222 6.66 -19.03 -5.75
N ASP A 223 7.31 -19.95 -5.02
CA ASP A 223 8.25 -19.65 -3.94
C ASP A 223 9.39 -18.72 -4.37
N GLU A 224 9.95 -18.93 -5.58
CA GLU A 224 11.04 -18.13 -6.13
C GLU A 224 10.70 -16.64 -6.32
N ASN A 225 9.40 -16.31 -6.29
CA ASN A 225 8.90 -14.95 -6.43
C ASN A 225 8.65 -14.25 -5.09
N VAL A 226 8.86 -14.95 -3.97
CA VAL A 226 8.68 -14.40 -2.63
C VAL A 226 10.05 -14.12 -2.00
N HIS A 227 10.36 -12.83 -1.79
CA HIS A 227 11.66 -12.38 -1.29
C HIS A 227 11.52 -11.84 0.14
N TYR A 228 12.31 -12.37 1.07
CA TYR A 228 12.42 -11.84 2.44
C TYR A 228 13.74 -11.10 2.58
N LEU A 229 13.66 -9.79 2.73
CA LEU A 229 14.85 -8.93 2.77
C LEU A 229 15.44 -8.83 4.18
N ASN A 230 14.60 -8.94 5.22
CA ASN A 230 14.99 -8.82 6.63
C ASN A 230 15.92 -7.62 6.85
N LEU A 231 15.46 -6.43 6.42
CA LEU A 231 16.33 -5.26 6.35
C LEU A 231 16.96 -4.95 7.71
N PRO A 232 18.31 -4.80 7.79
CA PRO A 232 19.06 -4.61 9.03
C PRO A 232 18.53 -3.51 9.96
N PHE A 233 17.90 -2.46 9.42
CA PHE A 233 17.38 -1.37 10.23
C PHE A 233 16.28 -1.83 11.22
N TYR A 234 15.53 -2.89 10.86
CA TYR A 234 14.39 -3.40 11.62
C TYR A 234 14.77 -4.53 12.57
N GLU A 235 15.79 -5.33 12.24
CA GLU A 235 16.21 -6.51 13.00
C GLU A 235 17.01 -6.16 14.26
N THR A 236 16.44 -5.29 15.11
CA THR A 236 17.04 -4.81 16.37
C THR A 236 16.49 -5.55 17.59
N GLY A 237 15.32 -6.19 17.46
CA GLY A 237 14.57 -6.78 18.57
C GLY A 237 13.92 -5.75 19.51
N LYS A 238 13.95 -4.45 19.16
CA LYS A 238 13.37 -3.34 19.92
C LYS A 238 12.29 -2.64 19.11
N VAL A 239 11.40 -1.91 19.79
CA VAL A 239 10.42 -1.02 19.13
C VAL A 239 11.13 0.10 18.36
N GLU A 240 12.23 0.61 18.92
CA GLU A 240 13.10 1.59 18.27
C GLU A 240 13.98 0.92 17.21
N LYS A 241 13.93 1.48 15.99
CA LYS A 241 14.62 0.98 14.80
C LYS A 241 15.95 1.73 14.61
N LYS A 242 16.90 1.09 13.94
CA LYS A 242 18.14 1.77 13.53
C LYS A 242 17.86 2.72 12.35
N PRO A 243 18.70 3.73 12.11
CA PRO A 243 18.69 4.43 10.83
C PRO A 243 19.06 3.46 9.70
N LEU A 244 18.61 3.76 8.49
CA LEU A 244 19.02 3.03 7.29
C LEU A 244 20.54 3.11 7.11
N SER A 245 21.10 2.01 6.60
CA SER A 245 22.52 1.86 6.34
C SER A 245 22.76 1.43 4.89
N GLU A 246 24.01 1.47 4.44
CA GLU A 246 24.41 0.95 3.12
C GLU A 246 24.07 -0.53 2.92
N ALA A 247 23.98 -1.32 3.99
CA ALA A 247 23.55 -2.71 3.89
C ALA A 247 22.08 -2.81 3.49
N ASP A 248 21.22 -1.95 4.04
CA ASP A 248 19.79 -1.91 3.70
C ASP A 248 19.60 -1.55 2.22
N TYR A 249 20.29 -0.51 1.74
CA TYR A 249 20.19 -0.07 0.35
C TYR A 249 20.64 -1.16 -0.62
N LYS A 250 21.78 -1.83 -0.36
CA LYS A 250 22.28 -2.92 -1.21
C LYS A 250 21.30 -4.08 -1.34
N ILE A 251 20.65 -4.50 -0.24
CA ILE A 251 19.66 -5.58 -0.28
C ILE A 251 18.47 -5.21 -1.19
N VAL A 252 18.01 -3.95 -1.12
CA VAL A 252 16.92 -3.46 -1.99
C VAL A 252 17.39 -3.36 -3.45
N GLU A 253 18.60 -2.85 -3.69
CA GLU A 253 19.21 -2.77 -5.02
C GLU A 253 19.35 -4.16 -5.66
N GLU A 254 19.76 -5.16 -4.87
CA GLU A 254 19.93 -6.55 -5.31
C GLU A 254 18.61 -7.18 -5.77
N VAL A 255 17.53 -7.03 -5.01
CA VAL A 255 16.23 -7.59 -5.42
C VAL A 255 15.66 -6.90 -6.66
N ILE A 256 15.79 -5.56 -6.76
CA ILE A 256 15.38 -4.81 -7.96
C ILE A 256 16.20 -5.28 -9.17
N SER A 257 17.52 -5.41 -9.01
CA SER A 257 18.42 -5.82 -10.09
C SER A 257 18.23 -7.28 -10.51
N LYS A 258 17.84 -8.15 -9.57
CA LYS A 258 17.49 -9.55 -9.83
C LYS A 258 16.20 -9.67 -10.64
N VAL A 259 15.15 -8.95 -10.24
CA VAL A 259 13.82 -9.01 -10.88
C VAL A 259 13.78 -8.20 -12.19
N LYS A 260 14.52 -7.10 -12.28
CA LYS A 260 14.47 -6.12 -13.37
C LYS A 260 13.03 -5.71 -13.70
N PRO A 261 12.28 -5.17 -12.73
CA PRO A 261 10.84 -4.95 -12.87
C PRO A 261 10.50 -3.93 -13.95
N HIS A 262 9.32 -4.09 -14.55
CA HIS A 262 8.65 -3.06 -15.36
C HIS A 262 7.76 -2.14 -14.49
N GLN A 263 7.31 -2.66 -13.34
CA GLN A 263 6.55 -1.94 -12.33
C GLN A 263 7.08 -2.29 -10.93
N ILE A 264 7.24 -1.26 -10.11
CA ILE A 264 7.46 -1.40 -8.68
C ILE A 264 6.22 -0.84 -7.98
N TYR A 265 5.75 -1.51 -6.93
CA TYR A 265 4.76 -0.98 -6.01
C TYR A 265 5.40 -0.79 -4.63
N ALA A 266 5.15 0.33 -3.96
CA ALA A 266 5.67 0.59 -2.62
C ALA A 266 4.67 1.36 -1.75
N ALA A 267 4.76 1.19 -0.44
CA ALA A 267 3.90 1.89 0.52
C ALA A 267 4.25 3.38 0.63
N GLY A 268 3.45 4.24 0.00
CA GLY A 268 3.51 5.71 0.09
C GLY A 268 2.83 6.29 1.34
N ASP A 269 2.63 5.47 2.37
CA ASP A 269 1.92 5.88 3.58
C ASP A 269 2.86 6.53 4.60
N LEU A 270 2.91 7.86 4.57
CA LEU A 270 3.68 8.66 5.52
C LEU A 270 2.96 8.86 6.87
N ALA A 271 1.70 8.41 7.00
CA ALA A 271 0.92 8.52 8.22
C ALA A 271 0.97 7.24 9.09
N ASP A 272 1.85 6.29 8.76
CA ASP A 272 2.09 5.09 9.57
C ASP A 272 2.49 5.49 11.01
N PRO A 273 1.70 5.13 12.04
CA PRO A 273 1.97 5.50 13.43
C PRO A 273 3.31 4.94 13.95
N HIS A 274 3.87 3.93 13.30
CA HIS A 274 5.13 3.29 13.70
C HIS A 274 6.34 3.76 12.88
N GLY A 275 6.12 4.54 11.81
CA GLY A 275 7.16 5.05 10.92
C GLY A 275 7.91 4.00 10.10
N THR A 276 7.57 2.70 10.19
CA THR A 276 8.23 1.66 9.38
C THR A 276 8.02 1.93 7.90
N HIS A 277 6.79 2.30 7.50
CA HIS A 277 6.45 2.49 6.09
C HIS A 277 7.30 3.57 5.45
N LYS A 278 7.51 4.69 6.16
CA LYS A 278 8.39 5.77 5.71
C LYS A 278 9.83 5.29 5.52
N VAL A 279 10.40 4.59 6.51
CA VAL A 279 11.78 4.09 6.43
C VAL A 279 11.94 3.07 5.30
N CYS A 280 10.99 2.17 5.15
CA CYS A 280 10.92 1.22 4.05
C CYS A 280 10.84 1.91 2.67
N LEU A 281 10.04 2.97 2.56
CA LEU A 281 9.91 3.76 1.33
C LEU A 281 11.19 4.54 1.01
N ASP A 282 11.84 5.13 2.02
CA ASP A 282 13.11 5.84 1.87
C ASP A 282 14.20 4.90 1.31
N ALA A 283 14.24 3.63 1.76
CA ALA A 283 15.13 2.62 1.21
C ALA A 283 14.84 2.29 -0.27
N VAL A 284 13.56 2.18 -0.66
CA VAL A 284 13.14 1.97 -2.06
C VAL A 284 13.52 3.17 -2.93
N PHE A 285 13.25 4.40 -2.48
CA PHE A 285 13.60 5.61 -3.23
C PHE A 285 15.10 5.73 -3.44
N GLU A 286 15.91 5.46 -2.42
CA GLU A 286 17.36 5.50 -2.55
C GLU A 286 17.88 4.44 -3.53
N ALA A 287 17.40 3.20 -3.44
CA ALA A 287 17.76 2.13 -4.37
C ALA A 287 17.36 2.47 -5.82
N VAL A 288 16.14 3.00 -6.03
CA VAL A 288 15.69 3.41 -7.37
C VAL A 288 16.54 4.55 -7.94
N LYS A 289 16.95 5.53 -7.11
CA LYS A 289 17.86 6.61 -7.54
C LYS A 289 19.21 6.06 -7.98
N ARG A 290 19.78 5.11 -7.22
CA ARG A 290 21.07 4.48 -7.53
C ARG A 290 21.03 3.67 -8.81
N LEU A 291 19.95 2.93 -9.03
CA LEU A 291 19.75 2.10 -10.21
C LEU A 291 19.21 2.86 -11.43
N LYS A 292 18.87 4.15 -11.30
CA LYS A 292 18.17 4.93 -12.34
C LYS A 292 18.81 4.84 -13.73
N ASN A 293 20.13 4.72 -13.81
CA ASN A 293 20.86 4.67 -15.07
C ASN A 293 20.93 3.27 -15.71
N GLU A 294 20.48 2.23 -15.00
CA GLU A 294 20.38 0.87 -15.54
C GLU A 294 19.36 0.81 -16.69
N ALA A 295 19.66 0.01 -17.72
CA ALA A 295 18.88 0.00 -18.96
C ALA A 295 17.40 -0.35 -18.74
N PHE A 296 17.10 -1.29 -17.83
CA PHE A 296 15.72 -1.72 -17.54
C PHE A 296 14.92 -0.66 -16.76
N MET A 297 15.58 0.25 -16.02
CA MET A 297 14.91 1.26 -15.22
C MET A 297 14.24 2.34 -16.08
N LYS A 298 14.70 2.54 -17.32
CA LYS A 298 14.04 3.40 -18.31
C LYS A 298 12.58 3.00 -18.57
N ASP A 299 12.28 1.71 -18.39
CA ASP A 299 10.95 1.14 -18.53
C ASP A 299 10.42 0.61 -17.18
N CYS A 300 10.84 1.16 -16.04
CA CYS A 300 10.34 0.77 -14.73
C CYS A 300 9.52 1.91 -14.11
N TRP A 301 8.24 1.70 -13.83
CA TRP A 301 7.40 2.72 -13.18
C TRP A 301 7.19 2.37 -11.71
N LEU A 302 7.33 3.37 -10.81
CA LEU A 302 7.08 3.20 -9.38
C LEU A 302 5.69 3.73 -9.02
N TRP A 303 4.82 2.86 -8.52
CA TRP A 303 3.46 3.16 -8.07
C TRP A 303 3.39 3.10 -6.54
N LEU A 304 2.81 4.13 -5.93
CA LEU A 304 2.68 4.27 -4.50
C LEU A 304 1.26 3.96 -4.06
N TYR A 305 1.10 2.95 -3.19
CA TYR A 305 -0.17 2.63 -2.53
C TYR A 305 -0.17 3.18 -1.10
N LYS A 306 -1.35 3.35 -0.47
CA LYS A 306 -1.47 3.69 0.94
C LYS A 306 -1.73 2.48 1.83
N GLY A 307 -1.43 2.60 3.13
CA GLY A 307 -1.72 1.60 4.17
C GLY A 307 -3.22 1.49 4.46
N ALA A 308 -3.57 0.77 5.52
CA ALA A 308 -4.96 0.56 5.92
C ALA A 308 -5.68 1.80 6.51
N TRP A 309 -4.94 2.87 6.79
CA TRP A 309 -5.43 3.99 7.61
C TRP A 309 -6.08 5.12 6.83
N ALA A 310 -5.52 5.45 5.67
CA ALA A 310 -5.99 6.53 4.80
C ALA A 310 -5.76 6.13 3.34
N GLU A 311 -6.47 6.79 2.43
CA GLU A 311 -6.24 6.67 0.99
C GLU A 311 -5.75 8.00 0.43
N TRP A 312 -5.24 7.98 -0.81
CA TRP A 312 -4.92 9.20 -1.56
C TRP A 312 -6.14 10.12 -1.75
N ASP A 313 -5.92 11.43 -1.66
CA ASP A 313 -6.90 12.41 -2.11
C ASP A 313 -7.22 12.18 -3.59
N ILE A 314 -8.51 12.27 -3.96
CA ILE A 314 -8.97 11.87 -5.29
C ILE A 314 -8.31 12.64 -6.43
N ASP A 315 -7.93 13.90 -6.19
CA ASP A 315 -7.21 14.69 -7.16
C ASP A 315 -5.80 14.17 -7.40
N LEU A 316 -5.14 13.56 -6.42
CA LEU A 316 -3.80 13.00 -6.58
C LEU A 316 -3.77 11.63 -7.29
N ILE A 317 -4.88 10.89 -7.26
CA ILE A 317 -4.94 9.53 -7.82
C ILE A 317 -4.59 9.52 -9.31
N GLU A 318 -3.55 8.78 -9.70
CA GLU A 318 -3.13 8.60 -11.10
C GLU A 318 -3.58 7.24 -11.66
N MET A 319 -3.85 6.25 -10.81
CA MET A 319 -4.47 4.97 -11.19
C MET A 319 -5.49 4.53 -10.14
N ALA A 320 -6.68 4.16 -10.58
CA ALA A 320 -7.72 3.55 -9.75
C ALA A 320 -8.08 2.17 -10.31
N VAL A 321 -7.99 1.15 -9.47
CA VAL A 321 -8.22 -0.25 -9.85
C VAL A 321 -9.53 -0.71 -9.19
N PRO A 322 -10.64 -0.80 -9.95
CA PRO A 322 -11.94 -1.12 -9.38
C PRO A 322 -12.08 -2.60 -9.06
N MET A 323 -12.90 -2.96 -8.08
CA MET A 323 -13.20 -4.33 -7.69
C MET A 323 -14.70 -4.60 -7.76
N SER A 324 -15.04 -5.82 -8.16
CA SER A 324 -16.38 -6.39 -7.99
C SER A 324 -16.58 -6.94 -6.57
N PRO A 325 -17.82 -7.21 -6.14
CA PRO A 325 -18.08 -7.84 -4.84
C PRO A 325 -17.27 -9.12 -4.60
N ASP A 326 -17.16 -9.99 -5.60
CA ASP A 326 -16.37 -11.22 -5.50
C ASP A 326 -14.88 -10.94 -5.31
N GLN A 327 -14.34 -9.89 -5.94
CA GLN A 327 -12.94 -9.51 -5.78
C GLN A 327 -12.66 -8.90 -4.40
N VAL A 328 -13.62 -8.17 -3.83
CA VAL A 328 -13.54 -7.70 -2.44
C VAL A 328 -13.48 -8.90 -1.48
N LEU A 329 -14.35 -9.90 -1.67
CA LEU A 329 -14.31 -11.13 -0.88
C LEU A 329 -13.00 -11.90 -1.05
N LYS A 330 -12.48 -12.00 -2.29
CA LYS A 330 -11.17 -12.61 -2.54
C LYS A 330 -10.04 -11.90 -1.80
N LYS A 331 -10.03 -10.56 -1.81
CA LYS A 331 -9.06 -9.75 -1.06
C LYS A 331 -9.17 -10.03 0.45
N ARG A 332 -10.39 -10.04 0.99
CA ARG A 332 -10.65 -10.39 2.40
C ARG A 332 -10.04 -11.75 2.78
N TYR A 333 -10.24 -12.77 1.95
CA TYR A 333 -9.68 -14.10 2.21
C TYR A 333 -8.16 -14.17 2.10
N GLY A 334 -7.55 -13.32 1.27
CA GLY A 334 -6.10 -13.11 1.28
C GLY A 334 -5.62 -12.51 2.59
N ILE A 335 -6.30 -11.46 3.09
CA ILE A 335 -5.97 -10.86 4.40
C ILE A 335 -6.11 -11.88 5.54
N PHE A 336 -7.12 -12.76 5.49
CA PHE A 336 -7.34 -13.80 6.50
C PHE A 336 -6.23 -14.86 6.59
N LYS A 337 -5.30 -14.91 5.64
CA LYS A 337 -4.13 -15.79 5.73
C LYS A 337 -3.12 -15.32 6.79
N HIS A 338 -3.20 -14.07 7.22
CA HIS A 338 -2.40 -13.48 8.30
C HIS A 338 -3.13 -13.60 9.65
N GLN A 339 -3.24 -14.83 10.15
CA GLN A 339 -4.05 -15.16 11.33
C GLN A 339 -3.55 -14.46 12.60
N SER A 340 -2.24 -14.41 12.80
CA SER A 340 -1.60 -13.74 13.92
C SER A 340 -1.89 -12.23 13.97
N GLN A 341 -2.39 -11.66 12.87
CA GLN A 341 -2.71 -10.24 12.73
C GLN A 341 -4.23 -9.93 12.76
N LYS A 342 -5.07 -10.95 12.98
CA LYS A 342 -6.54 -10.83 12.94
C LYS A 342 -7.16 -10.65 14.32
N ASP A 343 -6.80 -11.51 15.28
CA ASP A 343 -7.49 -11.61 16.57
C ASP A 343 -6.81 -10.78 17.68
N GLY A 344 -7.04 -9.47 17.69
CA GLY A 344 -6.50 -8.57 18.72
C GLY A 344 -5.07 -8.16 18.45
N VAL A 345 -4.88 -7.39 17.38
CA VAL A 345 -3.57 -6.98 16.90
C VAL A 345 -2.81 -6.18 17.95
N MET A 346 -1.53 -6.52 18.16
CA MET A 346 -0.65 -5.88 19.15
C MET A 346 -0.59 -4.35 18.99
N PHE A 347 -0.83 -3.86 17.77
CA PHE A 347 -0.76 -2.44 17.42
C PHE A 347 -2.01 -1.97 16.67
N GLN A 348 -3.18 -2.05 17.31
CA GLN A 348 -4.46 -1.62 16.70
C GLN A 348 -4.63 -0.10 16.55
N GLY A 349 -3.84 0.72 17.25
CA GLY A 349 -4.07 2.17 17.36
C GLY A 349 -5.34 2.49 18.16
N THR A 350 -6.04 3.57 17.80
CA THR A 350 -7.32 3.96 18.42
C THR A 350 -8.56 3.44 17.68
N ASP A 351 -8.38 2.78 16.54
CA ASP A 351 -9.47 2.21 15.73
C ASP A 351 -9.69 0.73 16.11
N ASN A 352 -10.89 0.43 16.61
CA ASN A 352 -11.26 -0.90 17.09
C ASN A 352 -11.60 -1.90 15.96
N ARG A 353 -11.70 -1.45 14.70
CA ARG A 353 -11.97 -2.34 13.56
C ARG A 353 -10.78 -3.25 13.27
N GLU A 354 -11.03 -4.44 12.76
CA GLU A 354 -9.97 -5.32 12.25
C GLU A 354 -9.38 -4.77 10.93
N PHE A 355 -8.13 -5.12 10.60
CA PHE A 355 -7.47 -4.61 9.39
C PHE A 355 -8.24 -4.88 8.10
N TRP A 356 -8.89 -6.03 7.97
CA TRP A 356 -9.70 -6.33 6.79
C TRP A 356 -10.92 -5.41 6.65
N GLN A 357 -11.56 -5.03 7.75
CA GLN A 357 -12.68 -4.09 7.75
C GLN A 357 -12.22 -2.70 7.32
N ARG A 358 -11.07 -2.25 7.85
CA ARG A 358 -10.47 -0.97 7.47
C ARG A 358 -10.11 -0.94 5.99
N ALA A 359 -9.47 -2.00 5.48
CA ALA A 359 -9.11 -2.11 4.08
C ALA A 359 -10.33 -2.05 3.16
N GLU A 360 -11.39 -2.78 3.50
CA GLU A 360 -12.65 -2.77 2.74
C GLU A 360 -13.36 -1.43 2.79
N ASP A 361 -13.53 -0.85 3.97
CA ASP A 361 -14.19 0.45 4.12
C ASP A 361 -13.42 1.55 3.37
N ARG A 362 -12.08 1.53 3.44
CA ARG A 362 -11.23 2.47 2.69
C ARG A 362 -11.44 2.34 1.18
N ASN A 363 -11.44 1.11 0.66
CA ASN A 363 -11.62 0.90 -0.78
C ASN A 363 -13.06 1.18 -1.23
N ARG A 364 -14.08 0.91 -0.40
CA ARG A 364 -15.47 1.29 -0.64
C ARG A 364 -15.64 2.81 -0.67
N GLN A 365 -15.08 3.53 0.31
CA GLN A 365 -15.12 5.00 0.37
C GLN A 365 -14.50 5.64 -0.89
N THR A 366 -13.43 5.05 -1.42
CA THR A 366 -12.83 5.50 -2.68
C THR A 366 -13.81 5.35 -3.84
N ALA A 367 -14.45 4.19 -3.98
CA ALA A 367 -15.44 3.97 -5.03
C ALA A 367 -16.68 4.88 -4.89
N GLU A 368 -17.20 5.04 -3.67
CA GLU A 368 -18.30 5.97 -3.37
C GLU A 368 -17.94 7.42 -3.73
N LEU A 369 -16.69 7.84 -3.52
CA LEU A 369 -16.24 9.17 -3.87
C LEU A 369 -16.21 9.37 -5.39
N TYR A 370 -15.71 8.38 -6.16
CA TYR A 370 -15.81 8.41 -7.63
C TYR A 370 -17.27 8.47 -8.09
N ASN A 371 -18.17 7.67 -7.50
CA ASN A 371 -19.60 7.68 -7.81
C ASN A 371 -20.23 9.06 -7.54
N LYS A 372 -19.98 9.66 -6.37
CA LYS A 372 -20.48 11.00 -6.01
C LYS A 372 -20.06 12.09 -7.00
N LEU A 373 -18.88 11.95 -7.62
CA LEU A 373 -18.39 12.86 -8.66
C LEU A 373 -19.04 12.61 -10.04
N GLY A 374 -19.82 11.54 -10.19
CA GLY A 374 -20.59 11.18 -11.38
C GLY A 374 -20.00 10.03 -12.20
N LEU A 375 -18.98 9.32 -11.70
CA LEU A 375 -18.36 8.19 -12.38
C LEU A 375 -19.16 6.90 -12.11
N ALA A 376 -18.80 5.81 -12.81
CA ALA A 376 -19.47 4.52 -12.66
C ALA A 376 -19.40 3.99 -11.22
N ASP A 377 -20.45 3.26 -10.83
CA ASP A 377 -20.58 2.67 -9.50
C ASP A 377 -19.83 1.33 -9.42
N TYR A 378 -18.91 1.22 -8.47
CA TYR A 378 -18.11 0.03 -8.22
C TYR A 378 -18.17 -0.32 -6.73
N GLU A 379 -18.02 -1.60 -6.39
CA GLU A 379 -18.05 -2.03 -4.98
C GLU A 379 -16.90 -1.40 -4.17
N ALA A 380 -15.71 -1.35 -4.76
CA ALA A 380 -14.51 -0.84 -4.12
C ALA A 380 -13.45 -0.44 -5.17
N MET A 381 -12.51 0.44 -4.79
CA MET A 381 -11.37 0.83 -5.62
C MET A 381 -10.08 0.91 -4.79
N GLU A 382 -8.98 0.46 -5.36
CA GLU A 382 -7.62 0.73 -4.86
C GLU A 382 -6.99 1.87 -5.68
N ALA A 383 -6.28 2.78 -5.00
CA ALA A 383 -5.72 3.96 -5.63
C ALA A 383 -4.19 3.98 -5.57
N PHE A 384 -3.57 4.51 -6.62
CA PHE A 384 -2.12 4.61 -6.74
C PHE A 384 -1.71 5.97 -7.31
N VAL A 385 -0.54 6.43 -6.87
CA VAL A 385 0.15 7.63 -7.37
C VAL A 385 1.50 7.23 -7.93
N ARG A 386 1.89 7.77 -9.07
CA ARG A 386 3.16 7.44 -9.69
C ARG A 386 4.26 8.33 -9.14
N TRP A 387 5.32 7.72 -8.64
CA TRP A 387 6.55 8.43 -8.34
C TRP A 387 7.43 8.51 -9.59
N LYS A 388 7.75 9.74 -10.00
CA LYS A 388 8.57 10.05 -11.18
C LYS A 388 9.99 10.38 -10.70
N TYR A 389 10.99 9.68 -11.25
CA TYR A 389 12.37 9.73 -10.72
C TYR A 389 13.45 10.02 -11.74
#